data_AF-A0A1C5WWX2-F1
#
_entry.id   AF-A0A1C5WWX2-F1
#
_cell.length_a   1.000
_cell.length_b   1.000
_cell.length_c   1.000
_cell.angle_alpha   90.00
_cell.angle_beta   90.00
_cell.angle_gamma   90.00
#
_symmetry.space_group_name_H-M   'P 1'
#
loop_
_entity.id
_entity.type
_entity.pdbx_description
1 polymer ?
#
loop_
_entity_poly.entity_id
_entity_poly.type
_entity_poly.pdbx_seq_one_letter_code
_entity_poly.pdbx_strand_id
1 'polypeptide(L)'
;MAGRKRPTIGMMVSGIMDDFTRPACKGAMKIAREMDVNLIVIPGKYIDRDVSDNPDLAYEYQYSSGFSFAKPENLDAVIVAAGSIGCFASRERIKEMIGRFQGIPCVLISYQLEGYPYVQYDNASGIREGMEYLIGKMGCKHIGMLGGSLDNTDAQERRDAYVKALEEHGLPFEEKAYVTGNFTRNCAGAIKQLLDENPELDAVFCVNDDTAIGMYDELNRRKKIIGRDVKLFGFDDVIQSAKMNPPLASVRADSTELGEEALRMAVAMAAGEKIESHILPARFIRRESAGNQFFEEKNAEFFGLKTVEDYFNDSFYRHRNEMENVPMIQIWEAFRGLAEKLFCVVKNDSFQMAEVPEIFEALTQFLDADGIAYADLSILLSCFEEVYRIQKKELPGIEDRYELQKLYFTIYRKILQTTDTELGKMSENKEKENYAMKMFIRDALSFEKGNDLSYASMISNLEWLGIKNACIYTFAEPMMHLSGEYFKAPEELYLKAVLRNGKVETIPAIVQKTPLSSLFRRSLQGTEGETTFMCAPLFSNEIIYGLVFCNLTEQVFLNGEFLINQMSSAAKMITLLKANEKIQQSWRTASMR
;
A
#
# COMPACT_ATOMS: atom_id res chain seq x y z
N MET A 1 20.87 5.78 -28.08
CA MET A 1 21.72 4.65 -27.64
C MET A 1 21.10 3.34 -28.11
N ALA A 2 21.32 2.95 -29.36
CA ALA A 2 20.82 1.70 -29.91
C ALA A 2 21.77 0.56 -29.52
N GLY A 3 21.29 -0.43 -28.77
CA GLY A 3 22.02 -1.70 -28.59
C GLY A 3 21.91 -2.41 -27.24
N ARG A 4 21.41 -1.78 -26.16
CA ARG A 4 21.25 -2.48 -24.87
C ARG A 4 19.85 -3.09 -24.78
N LYS A 5 19.78 -4.42 -24.64
CA LYS A 5 18.53 -5.14 -24.34
C LYS A 5 17.96 -4.55 -23.04
N ARG A 6 16.67 -4.19 -23.05
CA ARG A 6 15.96 -3.69 -21.88
C ARG A 6 16.00 -4.72 -20.74
N PRO A 7 16.54 -4.40 -19.56
CA PRO A 7 16.57 -5.31 -18.43
C PRO A 7 15.17 -5.72 -18.00
N THR A 8 15.03 -6.96 -17.54
CA THR A 8 13.78 -7.53 -17.01
C THR A 8 14.00 -7.98 -15.58
N ILE A 9 13.36 -7.28 -14.65
CA ILE A 9 13.54 -7.44 -13.21
C ILE A 9 12.26 -8.03 -12.63
N GLY A 10 12.38 -9.15 -11.91
CA GLY A 10 11.27 -9.72 -11.16
C GLY A 10 11.18 -9.11 -9.77
N MET A 11 9.98 -8.83 -9.27
CA MET A 11 9.76 -8.37 -7.90
C MET A 11 8.76 -9.29 -7.21
N MET A 12 9.23 -10.04 -6.24
CA MET A 12 8.47 -11.01 -5.46
C MET A 12 7.94 -10.32 -4.23
N VAL A 13 6.62 -10.32 -4.09
CA VAL A 13 5.92 -9.58 -3.03
C VAL A 13 4.93 -10.49 -2.31
N SER A 14 4.38 -10.02 -1.18
CA SER A 14 3.31 -10.70 -0.46
C SER A 14 1.98 -10.60 -1.22
N GLY A 15 0.90 -10.06 -0.62
CA GLY A 15 -0.34 -9.80 -1.33
C GLY A 15 -0.23 -8.52 -2.18
N ILE A 16 -0.73 -8.55 -3.42
CA ILE A 16 -0.68 -7.38 -4.30
C ILE A 16 -1.50 -6.19 -3.76
N MET A 17 -2.46 -6.48 -2.88
CA MET A 17 -3.35 -5.50 -2.26
C MET A 17 -2.86 -5.02 -0.88
N ASP A 18 -1.72 -5.54 -0.40
CA ASP A 18 -1.22 -5.22 0.95
C ASP A 18 -0.77 -3.75 1.05
N ASP A 19 -0.98 -3.14 2.22
CA ASP A 19 -0.62 -1.75 2.48
C ASP A 19 0.90 -1.48 2.37
N PHE A 20 1.74 -2.49 2.63
CA PHE A 20 3.19 -2.41 2.39
C PHE A 20 3.56 -2.67 0.92
N THR A 21 2.95 -3.67 0.27
CA THR A 21 3.31 -4.05 -1.10
C THR A 21 2.93 -2.98 -2.11
N ARG A 22 1.77 -2.33 -1.95
CA ARG A 22 1.30 -1.34 -2.92
C ARG A 22 2.27 -0.15 -3.06
N PRO A 23 2.70 0.57 -2.00
CA PRO A 23 3.65 1.67 -2.15
C PRO A 23 5.04 1.20 -2.58
N ALA A 24 5.53 0.05 -2.09
CA ALA A 24 6.78 -0.54 -2.57
C ALA A 24 6.78 -0.79 -4.07
N CYS A 25 5.72 -1.42 -4.59
CA CYS A 25 5.59 -1.61 -6.03
C CYS A 25 5.49 -0.26 -6.77
N LYS A 26 4.79 0.74 -6.23
CA LYS A 26 4.71 2.08 -6.87
C LYS A 26 6.06 2.77 -6.97
N GLY A 27 6.88 2.70 -5.91
CA GLY A 27 8.25 3.21 -5.92
C GLY A 27 9.08 2.52 -7.00
N ALA A 28 9.05 1.18 -7.04
CA ALA A 28 9.71 0.42 -8.09
C ALA A 28 9.17 0.77 -9.49
N MET A 29 7.85 0.94 -9.66
CA MET A 29 7.24 1.32 -10.94
C MET A 29 7.72 2.69 -11.45
N LYS A 30 7.90 3.65 -10.55
CA LYS A 30 8.47 4.97 -10.88
C LYS A 30 9.88 4.80 -11.45
N ILE A 31 10.75 4.10 -10.75
CA ILE A 31 12.13 3.87 -11.19
C ILE A 31 12.20 3.02 -12.47
N ALA A 32 11.28 2.06 -12.65
CA ALA A 32 11.20 1.26 -13.87
C ALA A 32 10.90 2.12 -15.10
N ARG A 33 10.09 3.17 -14.96
CA ARG A 33 9.83 4.15 -16.03
C ARG A 33 11.04 5.04 -16.27
N GLU A 34 11.64 5.59 -15.22
CA GLU A 34 12.80 6.49 -15.31
C GLU A 34 14.03 5.83 -15.95
N MET A 35 14.30 4.58 -15.59
CA MET A 35 15.47 3.83 -16.07
C MET A 35 15.18 2.99 -17.33
N ASP A 36 13.96 3.05 -17.86
CA ASP A 36 13.47 2.22 -18.96
C ASP A 36 13.72 0.71 -18.75
N VAL A 37 13.14 0.14 -17.70
CA VAL A 37 13.30 -1.28 -17.30
C VAL A 37 11.95 -2.00 -17.33
N ASN A 38 11.93 -3.30 -17.65
CA ASN A 38 10.72 -4.11 -17.48
C ASN A 38 10.67 -4.61 -16.04
N LEU A 39 9.67 -4.17 -15.26
CA LEU A 39 9.38 -4.67 -13.92
C LEU A 39 8.22 -5.66 -13.97
N ILE A 40 8.42 -6.85 -13.42
CA ILE A 40 7.41 -7.91 -13.34
C ILE A 40 7.16 -8.24 -11.87
N VAL A 41 6.03 -7.80 -11.34
CA VAL A 41 5.60 -8.08 -9.97
C VAL A 41 4.91 -9.44 -9.92
N ILE A 42 5.36 -10.30 -9.00
CA ILE A 42 4.83 -11.63 -8.79
C ILE A 42 4.31 -11.70 -7.33
N PRO A 43 2.98 -11.66 -7.12
CA PRO A 43 2.43 -11.79 -5.77
C PRO A 43 2.47 -13.25 -5.32
N GLY A 44 3.10 -13.48 -4.17
CA GLY A 44 3.26 -14.82 -3.59
C GLY A 44 2.55 -15.03 -2.27
N LYS A 45 1.90 -14.01 -1.70
CA LYS A 45 1.30 -14.02 -0.36
C LYS A 45 2.33 -14.41 0.72
N TYR A 46 1.84 -14.82 1.88
CA TYR A 46 2.66 -15.09 3.05
C TYR A 46 3.02 -16.56 3.17
N ILE A 47 4.22 -16.85 3.66
CA ILE A 47 4.67 -18.21 3.96
C ILE A 47 4.32 -18.55 5.41
N ASP A 48 3.88 -19.79 5.65
CA ASP A 48 3.57 -20.36 6.97
C ASP A 48 2.53 -19.59 7.80
N ARG A 49 1.72 -18.75 7.15
CA ARG A 49 0.59 -18.08 7.79
C ARG A 49 -0.41 -19.11 8.31
N ASP A 50 -0.78 -18.99 9.59
CA ASP A 50 -1.89 -19.76 10.13
C ASP A 50 -3.22 -19.28 9.54
N VAL A 51 -3.97 -20.23 8.98
CA VAL A 51 -5.27 -20.01 8.33
C VAL A 51 -6.37 -20.83 9.00
N SER A 52 -6.12 -21.46 10.16
CA SER A 52 -7.11 -22.28 10.88
C SER A 52 -8.41 -21.52 11.15
N ASP A 53 -8.28 -20.23 11.44
CA ASP A 53 -9.38 -19.37 11.85
C ASP A 53 -10.09 -18.71 10.65
N ASN A 54 -9.59 -18.93 9.43
CA ASN A 54 -10.20 -18.43 8.20
C ASN A 54 -10.05 -19.41 7.03
N PRO A 55 -10.99 -20.37 6.89
CA PRO A 55 -10.98 -21.38 5.83
C PRO A 55 -10.97 -20.82 4.40
N ASP A 56 -11.43 -19.58 4.19
CA ASP A 56 -11.43 -18.95 2.86
C ASP A 56 -10.00 -18.68 2.36
N LEU A 57 -9.01 -18.68 3.27
CA LEU A 57 -7.59 -18.48 2.94
C LEU A 57 -6.82 -19.78 2.71
N ALA A 58 -7.48 -20.96 2.81
CA ALA A 58 -6.82 -22.27 2.79
C ALA A 58 -5.93 -22.52 1.55
N TYR A 59 -6.20 -21.84 0.44
CA TYR A 59 -5.46 -21.98 -0.81
C TYR A 59 -4.61 -20.75 -1.18
N GLU A 60 -4.43 -19.78 -0.28
CA GLU A 60 -3.56 -18.60 -0.55
C GLU A 60 -2.10 -19.01 -0.86
N TYR A 61 -1.63 -20.15 -0.35
CA TYR A 61 -0.29 -20.66 -0.64
C TYR A 61 -0.04 -20.87 -2.14
N GLN A 62 -1.10 -21.01 -2.95
CA GLN A 62 -0.99 -21.17 -4.40
C GLN A 62 -0.40 -19.94 -5.09
N TYR A 63 -0.55 -18.74 -4.52
CA TYR A 63 0.09 -17.53 -5.06
C TYR A 63 1.61 -17.70 -5.18
N SER A 64 2.23 -18.31 -4.17
CA SER A 64 3.68 -18.55 -4.14
C SER A 64 4.20 -19.47 -5.26
N SER A 65 3.30 -20.23 -5.93
CA SER A 65 3.67 -21.01 -7.12
C SER A 65 4.19 -20.12 -8.26
N GLY A 66 3.77 -18.85 -8.31
CA GLY A 66 4.28 -17.85 -9.25
C GLY A 66 5.80 -17.66 -9.17
N PHE A 67 6.40 -17.80 -7.98
CA PHE A 67 7.84 -17.67 -7.80
C PHE A 67 8.65 -18.73 -8.57
N SER A 68 8.05 -19.89 -8.85
CA SER A 68 8.73 -20.96 -9.60
C SER A 68 9.04 -20.59 -11.06
N PHE A 69 8.37 -19.56 -11.60
CA PHE A 69 8.54 -19.07 -12.97
C PHE A 69 9.66 -18.03 -13.12
N ALA A 70 10.17 -17.50 -12.01
CA ALA A 70 11.35 -16.65 -11.99
C ALA A 70 12.61 -17.51 -12.15
N LYS A 71 13.33 -17.35 -13.27
CA LYS A 71 14.48 -18.17 -13.64
C LYS A 71 15.63 -17.31 -14.20
N PRO A 72 16.90 -17.73 -14.05
CA PRO A 72 18.04 -16.98 -14.59
C PRO A 72 18.00 -16.84 -16.12
N GLU A 73 17.30 -17.73 -16.82
CA GLU A 73 17.15 -17.62 -18.28
C GLU A 73 16.14 -16.55 -18.71
N ASN A 74 15.25 -16.10 -17.80
CA ASN A 74 14.14 -15.20 -18.14
C ASN A 74 14.10 -13.88 -17.35
N LEU A 75 14.93 -13.72 -16.32
CA LEU A 75 15.08 -12.48 -15.53
C LEU A 75 16.55 -12.11 -15.39
N ASP A 76 16.86 -10.82 -15.47
CA ASP A 76 18.22 -10.28 -15.35
C ASP A 76 18.60 -9.99 -13.89
N ALA A 77 17.62 -9.70 -13.02
CA ALA A 77 17.76 -9.66 -11.56
C ALA A 77 16.38 -9.82 -10.89
N VAL A 78 16.38 -10.02 -9.57
CA VAL A 78 15.17 -10.14 -8.75
C VAL A 78 15.24 -9.30 -7.48
N ILE A 79 14.08 -8.82 -7.07
CA ILE A 79 13.84 -8.14 -5.80
C ILE A 79 12.91 -9.04 -5.01
N VAL A 80 13.24 -9.31 -3.74
CA VAL A 80 12.40 -10.16 -2.87
C VAL A 80 12.03 -9.36 -1.64
N ALA A 81 10.74 -9.08 -1.46
CA ALA A 81 10.18 -8.51 -0.24
C ALA A 81 10.12 -9.55 0.89
N ALA A 82 11.30 -10.05 1.27
CA ALA A 82 11.47 -11.18 2.17
C ALA A 82 10.89 -10.89 3.57
N GLY A 83 11.00 -9.66 4.06
CA GLY A 83 10.41 -9.27 5.35
C GLY A 83 8.88 -9.39 5.35
N SER A 84 8.21 -8.96 4.27
CA SER A 84 6.75 -9.00 4.19
C SER A 84 6.21 -10.40 3.84
N ILE A 85 6.86 -11.13 2.93
CA ILE A 85 6.49 -12.50 2.56
C ILE A 85 6.69 -13.46 3.74
N GLY A 86 7.78 -13.28 4.47
CA GLY A 86 8.21 -14.13 5.58
C GLY A 86 7.68 -13.72 6.95
N CYS A 87 6.70 -12.82 7.03
CA CYS A 87 6.30 -12.22 8.30
C CYS A 87 5.78 -13.23 9.36
N PHE A 88 5.32 -14.41 8.93
CA PHE A 88 4.89 -15.53 9.79
C PHE A 88 5.85 -16.74 9.74
N ALA A 89 6.95 -16.66 8.98
CA ALA A 89 7.82 -17.78 8.69
C ALA A 89 9.12 -17.73 9.51
N SER A 90 9.72 -18.90 9.75
CA SER A 90 11.04 -18.96 10.39
C SER A 90 12.14 -18.42 9.47
N ARG A 91 13.29 -18.06 10.06
CA ARG A 91 14.47 -17.62 9.30
C ARG A 91 14.94 -18.69 8.30
N GLU A 92 14.89 -19.95 8.68
CA GLU A 92 15.24 -21.09 7.82
C GLU A 92 14.30 -21.15 6.61
N ARG A 93 13.00 -20.97 6.83
CA ARG A 93 12.02 -21.01 5.74
C ARG A 93 12.18 -19.86 4.76
N ILE A 94 12.46 -18.65 5.26
CA ILE A 94 12.74 -17.48 4.41
C ILE A 94 14.02 -17.73 3.59
N LYS A 95 15.07 -18.29 4.21
CA LYS A 95 16.30 -18.66 3.52
C LYS A 95 16.07 -19.70 2.43
N GLU A 96 15.26 -20.72 2.69
CA GLU A 96 14.86 -21.71 1.66
C GLU A 96 14.13 -21.04 0.49
N MET A 97 13.22 -20.09 0.76
CA MET A 97 12.54 -19.34 -0.29
C MET A 97 13.52 -18.52 -1.13
N ILE A 98 14.42 -17.76 -0.50
CA ILE A 98 15.41 -16.94 -1.21
C ILE A 98 16.35 -17.81 -2.05
N GLY A 99 16.72 -19.00 -1.55
CA GLY A 99 17.54 -19.97 -2.26
C GLY A 99 16.96 -20.42 -3.62
N ARG A 100 15.64 -20.26 -3.84
CA ARG A 100 14.99 -20.58 -5.14
C ARG A 100 15.45 -19.69 -6.29
N PHE A 101 16.02 -18.53 -5.97
CA PHE A 101 16.51 -17.56 -6.95
C PHE A 101 18.04 -17.63 -7.13
N GLN A 102 18.67 -18.70 -6.65
CA GLN A 102 20.09 -18.94 -6.86
C GLN A 102 20.43 -18.89 -8.36
N GLY A 103 21.49 -18.15 -8.69
CA GLY A 103 21.91 -17.89 -10.08
C GLY A 103 21.31 -16.62 -10.69
N ILE A 104 20.41 -15.92 -9.97
CA ILE A 104 19.87 -14.62 -10.35
C ILE A 104 20.39 -13.56 -9.36
N PRO A 105 20.90 -12.40 -9.80
CA PRO A 105 21.22 -11.30 -8.91
C PRO A 105 19.98 -10.91 -8.08
N CYS A 106 20.13 -10.82 -6.75
CA CYS A 106 18.99 -10.73 -5.84
C CYS A 106 19.18 -9.62 -4.81
N VAL A 107 18.20 -8.72 -4.70
CA VAL A 107 18.10 -7.69 -3.65
C VAL A 107 16.97 -8.04 -2.69
N LEU A 108 17.21 -7.92 -1.39
CA LEU A 108 16.18 -8.16 -0.37
C LEU A 108 15.59 -6.83 0.14
N ILE A 109 14.28 -6.82 0.37
CA ILE A 109 13.59 -5.71 1.04
C ILE A 109 13.21 -6.14 2.46
N SER A 110 13.56 -5.30 3.44
CA SER A 110 13.25 -5.47 4.87
C SER A 110 13.70 -6.83 5.43
N TYR A 111 14.84 -7.34 4.96
CA TYR A 111 15.41 -8.59 5.47
C TYR A 111 16.91 -8.66 5.23
N GLN A 112 17.65 -9.09 6.24
CA GLN A 112 19.10 -9.28 6.17
C GLN A 112 19.43 -10.76 6.04
N LEU A 113 20.17 -11.12 4.99
CA LEU A 113 20.71 -12.45 4.80
C LEU A 113 22.14 -12.35 4.26
N GLU A 114 23.08 -13.05 4.90
CA GLU A 114 24.47 -13.07 4.46
C GLU A 114 24.59 -13.48 2.98
N GLY A 115 25.38 -12.71 2.23
CA GLY A 115 25.58 -12.91 0.79
C GLY A 115 24.57 -12.20 -0.12
N TYR A 116 23.58 -11.51 0.44
CA TYR A 116 22.59 -10.76 -0.33
C TYR A 116 22.59 -9.27 0.06
N PRO A 117 22.67 -8.33 -0.90
CA PRO A 117 22.43 -6.93 -0.62
C PRO A 117 20.96 -6.70 -0.26
N TYR A 118 20.72 -5.77 0.65
CA TYR A 118 19.37 -5.46 1.13
C TYR A 118 19.13 -3.96 1.21
N VAL A 119 17.85 -3.59 1.19
CA VAL A 119 17.37 -2.28 1.60
C VAL A 119 16.35 -2.43 2.71
N GLN A 120 16.49 -1.66 3.77
CA GLN A 120 15.58 -1.67 4.94
C GLN A 120 15.54 -0.29 5.58
N TYR A 121 14.67 -0.11 6.58
CA TYR A 121 14.64 1.13 7.37
C TYR A 121 15.55 1.07 8.58
N ASP A 122 15.92 2.24 9.08
CA ASP A 122 16.42 2.42 10.43
C ASP A 122 15.24 2.39 11.42
N ASN A 123 14.80 1.18 11.77
CA ASN A 123 13.75 0.95 12.77
C ASN A 123 14.08 1.65 14.11
N ALA A 124 15.36 1.63 14.52
CA ALA A 124 15.78 2.08 15.83
C ALA A 124 15.67 3.61 16.01
N SER A 125 16.08 4.39 15.00
CA SER A 125 16.06 5.86 15.12
C SER A 125 14.65 6.41 15.29
N GLY A 126 13.69 5.97 14.47
CA GLY A 126 12.30 6.45 14.57
C GLY A 126 11.63 6.07 15.89
N ILE A 127 11.91 4.86 16.41
CA ILE A 127 11.37 4.41 17.71
C ILE A 127 11.98 5.21 18.84
N ARG A 128 13.29 5.44 18.80
CA ARG A 128 14.00 6.26 19.79
C ARG A 128 13.41 7.67 19.84
N GLU A 129 13.17 8.31 18.70
CA GLU A 129 12.51 9.63 18.64
C GLU A 129 11.11 9.63 19.29
N GLY A 130 10.31 8.59 19.05
CA GLY A 130 8.98 8.43 19.67
C GLY A 130 9.06 8.24 21.18
N MET A 131 9.98 7.39 21.64
CA MET A 131 10.22 7.13 23.06
C MET A 131 10.78 8.35 23.79
N GLU A 132 11.76 9.05 23.20
CA GLU A 132 12.29 10.33 23.71
C GLU A 132 11.18 11.37 23.86
N TYR A 133 10.24 11.43 22.92
CA TYR A 133 9.07 12.31 23.03
C TYR A 133 8.15 11.92 24.19
N LEU A 134 7.78 10.64 24.31
CA LEU A 134 6.93 10.19 25.41
C LEU A 134 7.58 10.40 26.78
N ILE A 135 8.85 10.04 26.94
CA ILE A 135 9.54 10.12 28.22
C ILE A 135 9.91 11.57 28.53
N GLY A 136 10.63 12.23 27.62
CA GLY A 136 11.24 13.53 27.86
C GLY A 136 10.27 14.71 27.73
N LYS A 137 9.28 14.63 26.84
CA LYS A 137 8.30 15.71 26.63
C LYS A 137 6.98 15.46 27.34
N MET A 138 6.46 14.24 27.25
CA MET A 138 5.15 13.91 27.85
C MET A 138 5.26 13.42 29.30
N GLY A 139 6.46 13.19 29.80
CA GLY A 139 6.70 12.76 31.19
C GLY A 139 6.22 11.35 31.51
N CYS A 140 6.06 10.50 30.49
CA CYS A 140 5.64 9.11 30.67
C CYS A 140 6.70 8.30 31.41
N LYS A 141 6.26 7.44 32.31
CA LYS A 141 7.11 6.58 33.15
C LYS A 141 6.76 5.10 33.05
N HIS A 142 5.53 4.78 32.66
CA HIS A 142 5.02 3.42 32.57
C HIS A 142 4.61 3.15 31.13
N ILE A 143 5.60 2.75 30.32
CA ILE A 143 5.43 2.57 28.88
C ILE A 143 5.42 1.08 28.57
N GLY A 144 4.30 0.59 28.03
CA GLY A 144 4.18 -0.79 27.57
C GLY A 144 4.48 -0.92 26.09
N MET A 145 4.74 -2.14 25.63
CA MET A 145 4.85 -2.46 24.22
C MET A 145 3.97 -3.66 23.86
N LEU A 146 3.15 -3.48 22.83
CA LEU A 146 2.45 -4.59 22.18
C LEU A 146 3.27 -5.00 20.96
N GLY A 147 4.02 -6.09 21.09
CA GLY A 147 5.01 -6.56 20.13
C GLY A 147 4.44 -7.34 18.95
N GLY A 148 5.34 -7.83 18.10
CA GLY A 148 5.06 -8.80 17.04
C GLY A 148 5.57 -10.20 17.42
N SER A 149 5.45 -11.15 16.49
CA SER A 149 5.98 -12.52 16.67
C SER A 149 7.47 -12.50 17.02
N LEU A 150 7.89 -13.40 17.93
CA LEU A 150 9.29 -13.52 18.33
C LEU A 150 10.20 -14.00 17.21
N ASP A 151 9.68 -14.64 16.16
CA ASP A 151 10.49 -15.09 15.02
C ASP A 151 10.66 -14.01 13.94
N ASN A 152 9.94 -12.89 14.07
CA ASN A 152 9.98 -11.80 13.11
C ASN A 152 11.12 -10.81 13.41
N THR A 153 11.99 -10.58 12.43
CA THR A 153 13.17 -9.71 12.59
C THR A 153 12.79 -8.26 12.92
N ASP A 154 11.81 -7.67 12.23
CA ASP A 154 11.35 -6.30 12.51
C ASP A 154 10.75 -6.19 13.93
N ALA A 155 10.01 -7.20 14.39
CA ALA A 155 9.47 -7.23 15.76
C ALA A 155 10.59 -7.22 16.82
N GLN A 156 11.65 -8.00 16.58
CA GLN A 156 12.83 -8.05 17.46
C GLN A 156 13.55 -6.71 17.47
N GLU A 157 13.86 -6.13 16.30
CA GLU A 157 14.52 -4.83 16.19
C GLU A 157 13.71 -3.73 16.88
N ARG A 158 12.38 -3.72 16.68
CA ARG A 158 11.49 -2.76 17.33
C ARG A 158 11.46 -2.92 18.85
N ARG A 159 11.47 -4.17 19.34
CA ARG A 159 11.54 -4.48 20.78
C ARG A 159 12.87 -3.99 21.37
N ASP A 160 13.98 -4.30 20.72
CA ASP A 160 15.30 -3.94 21.21
C ASP A 160 15.50 -2.43 21.24
N ALA A 161 14.97 -1.70 20.24
CA ALA A 161 14.95 -0.24 20.23
C ALA A 161 14.10 0.34 21.38
N TYR A 162 12.93 -0.24 21.68
CA TYR A 162 12.09 0.14 22.81
C TYR A 162 12.81 -0.08 24.15
N VAL A 163 13.39 -1.26 24.36
CA VAL A 163 14.14 -1.60 25.59
C VAL A 163 15.31 -0.64 25.78
N LYS A 164 16.10 -0.43 24.72
CA LYS A 164 17.24 0.48 24.76
C LYS A 164 16.83 1.93 25.07
N ALA A 165 15.72 2.41 24.51
CA ALA A 165 15.24 3.76 24.78
C ALA A 165 14.79 3.93 26.25
N LEU A 166 14.22 2.90 26.89
CA LEU A 166 13.93 2.91 28.32
C LEU A 166 15.22 3.00 29.15
N GLU A 167 16.20 2.15 28.82
CA GLU A 167 17.51 2.12 29.50
C GLU A 167 18.24 3.48 29.41
N GLU A 168 18.24 4.10 28.22
CA GLU A 168 18.86 5.41 27.98
C GLU A 168 18.24 6.54 28.83
N HIS A 169 16.98 6.39 29.26
CA HIS A 169 16.27 7.34 30.11
C HIS A 169 16.17 6.89 31.59
N GLY A 170 16.85 5.80 31.97
CA GLY A 170 16.84 5.28 33.33
C GLY A 170 15.49 4.71 33.78
N LEU A 171 14.65 4.27 32.85
CA LEU A 171 13.41 3.56 33.14
C LEU A 171 13.64 2.03 33.08
N PRO A 172 13.08 1.25 34.02
CA PRO A 172 13.24 -0.21 34.00
C PRO A 172 12.39 -0.84 32.89
N PHE A 173 12.95 -1.85 32.22
CA PHE A 173 12.16 -2.77 31.41
C PHE A 173 11.56 -3.85 32.33
N GLU A 174 10.23 -4.00 32.27
CA GLU A 174 9.50 -5.05 32.98
C GLU A 174 8.92 -6.04 31.97
N GLU A 175 9.16 -7.35 32.16
CA GLU A 175 8.69 -8.38 31.21
C GLU A 175 7.17 -8.31 30.99
N LYS A 176 6.40 -8.05 32.05
CA LYS A 176 4.94 -7.88 31.98
C LYS A 176 4.50 -6.68 31.13
N ALA A 177 5.37 -5.69 30.90
CA ALA A 177 5.07 -4.52 30.08
C ALA A 177 5.27 -4.79 28.58
N TYR A 178 5.68 -6.00 28.20
CA TYR A 178 5.76 -6.44 26.81
C TYR A 178 4.86 -7.67 26.59
N VAL A 179 3.93 -7.57 25.64
CA VAL A 179 3.11 -8.71 25.22
C VAL A 179 3.33 -8.98 23.73
N THR A 180 3.61 -10.23 23.38
CA THR A 180 3.74 -10.67 21.99
C THR A 180 2.39 -10.61 21.27
N GLY A 181 2.36 -9.93 20.12
CA GLY A 181 1.22 -9.87 19.21
C GLY A 181 1.53 -10.49 17.85
N ASN A 182 0.64 -10.28 16.88
CA ASN A 182 0.71 -10.89 15.56
C ASN A 182 0.68 -9.87 14.40
N PHE A 183 1.00 -8.59 14.68
CA PHE A 183 0.93 -7.47 13.73
C PHE A 183 -0.48 -7.13 13.20
N THR A 184 -1.53 -7.75 13.76
CA THR A 184 -2.92 -7.52 13.34
C THR A 184 -3.71 -6.78 14.41
N ARG A 185 -4.74 -6.04 13.99
CA ARG A 185 -5.76 -5.49 14.90
C ARG A 185 -6.54 -6.56 15.68
N ASN A 186 -6.57 -7.79 15.18
CA ASN A 186 -7.30 -8.92 15.77
C ASN A 186 -6.49 -9.59 16.89
N CYS A 187 -5.95 -8.79 17.82
CA CYS A 187 -5.11 -9.24 18.93
C CYS A 187 -5.69 -8.87 20.31
N ALA A 188 -7.02 -8.83 20.43
CA ALA A 188 -7.73 -8.36 21.63
C ALA A 188 -7.30 -9.09 22.92
N GLY A 189 -6.91 -10.38 22.85
CA GLY A 189 -6.38 -11.11 24.00
C GLY A 189 -5.07 -10.52 24.52
N ALA A 190 -4.11 -10.29 23.62
CA ALA A 190 -2.82 -9.69 23.94
C ALA A 190 -2.96 -8.24 24.45
N ILE A 191 -3.84 -7.46 23.84
CA ILE A 191 -4.15 -6.09 24.29
C ILE A 191 -4.71 -6.10 25.72
N LYS A 192 -5.68 -6.97 26.00
CA LYS A 192 -6.27 -7.09 27.34
C LYS A 192 -5.25 -7.52 28.37
N GLN A 193 -4.44 -8.53 28.05
CA GLN A 193 -3.35 -8.97 28.91
C GLN A 193 -2.43 -7.81 29.30
N LEU A 194 -1.93 -7.06 28.29
CA LEU A 194 -1.05 -5.93 28.53
C LEU A 194 -1.69 -4.87 29.46
N LEU A 195 -2.95 -4.51 29.21
CA LEU A 195 -3.65 -3.48 29.97
C LEU A 195 -4.12 -3.95 31.36
N ASP A 196 -4.43 -5.24 31.53
CA ASP A 196 -4.92 -5.82 32.79
C ASP A 196 -3.77 -6.09 33.76
N GLU A 197 -2.60 -6.51 33.27
CA GLU A 197 -1.40 -6.75 34.07
C GLU A 197 -0.64 -5.45 34.42
N ASN A 198 -0.93 -4.36 33.70
CA ASN A 198 -0.28 -3.06 33.87
C ASN A 198 -1.29 -1.90 33.88
N PRO A 199 -2.17 -1.81 34.90
CA PRO A 199 -3.15 -0.73 35.01
C PRO A 199 -2.55 0.68 35.13
N GLU A 200 -1.26 0.78 35.46
CA GLU A 200 -0.46 2.00 35.60
C GLU A 200 0.08 2.57 34.29
N LEU A 201 -0.07 1.87 33.15
CA LEU A 201 0.47 2.32 31.87
C LEU A 201 -0.03 3.72 31.50
N ASP A 202 0.92 4.62 31.26
CA ASP A 202 0.67 5.99 30.80
C ASP A 202 1.01 6.17 29.31
N ALA A 203 1.71 5.21 28.70
CA ALA A 203 1.86 5.10 27.27
C ALA A 203 2.01 3.65 26.77
N VAL A 204 1.72 3.45 25.49
CA VAL A 204 1.96 2.18 24.78
C VAL A 204 2.60 2.44 23.43
N PHE A 205 3.63 1.66 23.11
CA PHE A 205 4.17 1.49 21.76
C PHE A 205 3.55 0.24 21.12
N CYS A 206 2.81 0.40 20.02
CA CYS A 206 2.33 -0.72 19.23
C CYS A 206 3.32 -1.03 18.11
N VAL A 207 3.61 -2.33 17.90
CA VAL A 207 4.59 -2.78 16.90
C VAL A 207 4.31 -2.23 15.51
N ASN A 208 3.05 -2.00 15.15
CA ASN A 208 2.62 -1.32 13.92
C ASN A 208 1.27 -0.61 14.09
N ASP A 209 0.86 0.14 13.08
CA ASP A 209 -0.38 0.91 13.07
C ASP A 209 -1.64 0.01 13.09
N ASP A 210 -1.62 -1.18 12.47
CA ASP A 210 -2.79 -2.09 12.51
C ASP A 210 -3.02 -2.63 13.93
N THR A 211 -1.95 -2.97 14.66
CA THR A 211 -2.03 -3.32 16.08
C THR A 211 -2.53 -2.14 16.92
N ALA A 212 -2.11 -0.91 16.60
CA ALA A 212 -2.59 0.29 17.27
C ALA A 212 -4.11 0.51 17.06
N ILE A 213 -4.67 0.16 15.90
CA ILE A 213 -6.13 0.20 15.69
C ILE A 213 -6.85 -0.70 16.70
N GLY A 214 -6.37 -1.93 16.91
CA GLY A 214 -6.94 -2.81 17.94
C GLY A 214 -6.83 -2.23 19.35
N MET A 215 -5.71 -1.55 19.66
CA MET A 215 -5.52 -0.85 20.94
C MET A 215 -6.53 0.28 21.14
N TYR A 216 -6.82 1.06 20.08
CA TYR A 216 -7.85 2.10 20.13
C TYR A 216 -9.22 1.54 20.53
N ASP A 217 -9.61 0.42 19.92
CA ASP A 217 -10.91 -0.21 20.19
C ASP A 217 -11.05 -0.61 21.66
N GLU A 218 -10.01 -1.24 22.25
CA GLU A 218 -10.06 -1.66 23.65
C GLU A 218 -9.95 -0.49 24.64
N LEU A 219 -9.12 0.53 24.36
CA LEU A 219 -9.04 1.74 25.20
C LEU A 219 -10.38 2.49 25.22
N ASN A 220 -11.05 2.60 24.06
CA ASN A 220 -12.40 3.16 23.97
C ASN A 220 -13.42 2.33 24.77
N ARG A 221 -13.34 1.00 24.69
CA ARG A 221 -14.20 0.08 25.48
C ARG A 221 -14.01 0.27 26.98
N ARG A 222 -12.78 0.58 27.40
CA ARG A 222 -12.38 0.90 28.79
C ARG A 222 -12.64 2.35 29.18
N LYS A 223 -13.20 3.17 28.27
CA LYS A 223 -13.47 4.60 28.46
C LYS A 223 -12.22 5.41 28.84
N LYS A 224 -11.06 4.99 28.33
CA LYS A 224 -9.78 5.72 28.47
C LYS A 224 -9.64 6.68 27.29
N ILE A 225 -9.27 7.92 27.59
CA ILE A 225 -9.04 8.94 26.57
C ILE A 225 -7.62 8.79 26.02
N ILE A 226 -7.52 8.36 24.77
CA ILE A 226 -6.25 8.20 24.06
C ILE A 226 -5.57 9.56 23.92
N GLY A 227 -4.25 9.61 24.10
CA GLY A 227 -3.46 10.84 24.11
C GLY A 227 -3.51 11.62 25.44
N ARG A 228 -4.45 11.30 26.33
CA ARG A 228 -4.53 11.91 27.67
C ARG A 228 -4.28 10.90 28.78
N ASP A 229 -5.13 9.89 28.89
CA ASP A 229 -5.07 8.87 29.92
C ASP A 229 -4.03 7.80 29.57
N VAL A 230 -3.93 7.44 28.28
CA VAL A 230 -2.90 6.55 27.73
C VAL A 230 -2.42 7.13 26.41
N LYS A 231 -1.13 7.44 26.31
CA LYS A 231 -0.50 7.90 25.07
C LYS A 231 -0.16 6.69 24.20
N LEU A 232 -0.24 6.86 22.90
CA LEU A 232 -0.12 5.75 21.97
C LEU A 232 0.67 6.21 20.74
N PHE A 233 1.64 5.40 20.32
CA PHE A 233 2.20 5.52 18.99
C PHE A 233 2.41 4.15 18.34
N GLY A 234 2.37 4.13 17.01
CA GLY A 234 2.56 2.96 16.18
C GLY A 234 3.80 3.04 15.30
N PHE A 235 3.78 2.28 14.22
CA PHE A 235 4.83 2.18 13.21
C PHE A 235 4.16 1.91 11.86
N ASP A 236 4.72 2.45 10.78
CA ASP A 236 4.35 2.38 9.36
C ASP A 236 3.80 3.72 8.82
N ASP A 237 3.15 4.53 9.65
CA ASP A 237 2.46 5.78 9.26
C ASP A 237 1.48 5.58 8.08
N VAL A 238 0.66 4.53 8.15
CA VAL A 238 -0.33 4.24 7.10
C VAL A 238 -1.38 5.35 7.03
N ILE A 239 -2.04 5.52 5.88
CA ILE A 239 -3.04 6.58 5.67
C ILE A 239 -4.14 6.57 6.75
N GLN A 240 -4.50 5.38 7.22
CA GLN A 240 -5.51 5.14 8.24
C GLN A 240 -5.09 5.73 9.59
N SER A 241 -3.79 5.67 9.96
CA SER A 241 -3.27 6.18 11.25
C SER A 241 -3.69 7.63 11.48
N ALA A 242 -3.58 8.43 10.43
CA ALA A 242 -3.86 9.85 10.49
C ALA A 242 -5.36 10.20 10.37
N LYS A 243 -6.21 9.22 10.10
CA LYS A 243 -7.69 9.33 10.12
C LYS A 243 -8.31 8.80 11.42
N MET A 244 -7.50 8.25 12.32
CA MET A 244 -7.97 7.79 13.63
C MET A 244 -8.39 8.99 14.50
N ASN A 245 -9.17 8.73 15.55
CA ASN A 245 -9.61 9.77 16.47
C ASN A 245 -9.23 9.41 17.92
N PRO A 246 -8.26 10.11 18.54
CA PRO A 246 -7.37 11.11 17.93
C PRO A 246 -6.47 10.50 16.85
N PRO A 247 -5.90 11.28 15.91
CA PRO A 247 -4.93 10.77 14.94
C PRO A 247 -3.73 10.09 15.62
N LEU A 248 -3.32 8.94 15.09
CA LEU A 248 -2.27 8.09 15.65
C LEU A 248 -0.89 8.63 15.31
N ALA A 249 -0.09 8.97 16.31
CA ALA A 249 1.34 9.21 16.16
C ALA A 249 2.02 7.91 15.72
N SER A 250 2.94 7.98 14.77
CA SER A 250 3.53 6.76 14.20
C SER A 250 4.93 7.02 13.66
N VAL A 251 5.76 6.00 13.62
CA VAL A 251 7.04 6.05 12.91
C VAL A 251 6.79 5.85 11.42
N ARG A 252 7.13 6.84 10.61
CA ARG A 252 7.03 6.74 9.15
C ARG A 252 8.17 5.90 8.60
N ALA A 253 7.78 4.82 7.94
CA ALA A 253 8.64 3.88 7.24
C ALA A 253 8.10 3.71 5.81
N ASP A 254 8.49 4.60 4.90
CA ASP A 254 7.88 4.74 3.58
C ASP A 254 8.34 3.64 2.62
N SER A 255 7.45 2.68 2.35
CA SER A 255 7.77 1.54 1.49
C SER A 255 7.96 1.92 0.04
N THR A 256 7.49 3.10 -0.37
CA THR A 256 7.81 3.69 -1.67
C THR A 256 9.33 3.84 -1.83
N GLU A 257 10.01 4.38 -0.84
CA GLU A 257 11.47 4.60 -0.89
C GLU A 257 12.23 3.27 -0.97
N LEU A 258 11.78 2.24 -0.24
CA LEU A 258 12.35 0.89 -0.34
C LEU A 258 12.23 0.32 -1.76
N GLY A 259 11.06 0.47 -2.37
CA GLY A 259 10.80 -0.02 -3.72
C GLY A 259 11.62 0.70 -4.79
N GLU A 260 11.76 2.02 -4.66
CA GLU A 260 12.62 2.82 -5.53
C GLU A 260 14.07 2.32 -5.44
N GLU A 261 14.60 2.22 -4.22
CA GLU A 261 16.00 1.89 -4.00
C GLU A 261 16.31 0.44 -4.37
N ALA A 262 15.44 -0.51 -4.01
CA ALA A 262 15.60 -1.90 -4.39
C ALA A 262 15.67 -2.07 -5.92
N LEU A 263 14.88 -1.29 -6.69
CA LEU A 263 14.96 -1.37 -8.14
C LEU A 263 16.25 -0.79 -8.69
N ARG A 264 16.73 0.36 -8.16
CA ARG A 264 18.04 0.90 -8.55
C ARG A 264 19.16 -0.11 -8.31
N MET A 265 19.17 -0.72 -7.12
CA MET A 265 20.13 -1.77 -6.75
C MET A 265 20.04 -2.97 -7.70
N ALA A 266 18.83 -3.48 -7.97
CA ALA A 266 18.64 -4.65 -8.83
C ALA A 266 19.08 -4.38 -10.28
N VAL A 267 18.83 -3.18 -10.81
CA VAL A 267 19.27 -2.79 -12.16
C VAL A 267 20.78 -2.69 -12.25
N ALA A 268 21.44 -2.12 -11.23
CA ALA A 268 22.90 -2.04 -11.18
C ALA A 268 23.53 -3.44 -11.05
N MET A 269 22.95 -4.32 -10.23
CA MET A 269 23.38 -5.72 -10.14
C MET A 269 23.20 -6.48 -11.46
N ALA A 270 22.10 -6.26 -12.18
CA ALA A 270 21.89 -6.82 -13.53
C ALA A 270 22.94 -6.32 -14.54
N ALA A 271 23.55 -5.15 -14.29
CA ALA A 271 24.67 -4.63 -15.06
C ALA A 271 26.04 -5.19 -14.64
N GLY A 272 26.10 -6.04 -13.62
CA GLY A 272 27.33 -6.61 -13.07
C GLY A 272 28.04 -5.72 -12.05
N GLU A 273 27.36 -4.69 -11.55
CA GLU A 273 27.91 -3.79 -10.52
C GLU A 273 27.84 -4.43 -9.13
N LYS A 274 28.83 -4.13 -8.29
CA LYS A 274 28.82 -4.51 -6.88
C LYS A 274 28.08 -3.43 -6.09
N ILE A 275 27.06 -3.84 -5.35
CA ILE A 275 26.18 -2.96 -4.59
C ILE A 275 26.30 -3.23 -3.09
N GLU A 276 26.30 -2.17 -2.30
CA GLU A 276 26.26 -2.22 -0.84
C GLU A 276 24.81 -2.18 -0.35
N SER A 277 24.57 -2.62 0.88
CA SER A 277 23.22 -2.58 1.46
C SER A 277 22.90 -1.18 1.96
N HIS A 278 21.65 -0.74 1.81
CA HIS A 278 21.23 0.61 2.15
C HIS A 278 20.23 0.61 3.30
N ILE A 279 20.41 1.54 4.24
CA ILE A 279 19.48 1.76 5.36
C ILE A 279 18.83 3.12 5.15
N LEU A 280 17.51 3.13 4.99
CA LEU A 280 16.73 4.35 4.80
C LEU A 280 16.27 4.91 6.15
N PRO A 281 16.19 6.24 6.30
CA PRO A 281 15.76 6.84 7.57
C PRO A 281 14.28 6.55 7.85
N ALA A 282 13.96 6.18 9.10
CA ALA A 282 12.60 6.24 9.62
C ALA A 282 12.48 7.38 10.64
N ARG A 283 11.33 8.04 10.68
CA ARG A 283 11.13 9.25 11.50
C ARG A 283 9.82 9.23 12.27
N PHE A 284 9.82 9.74 13.49
CA PHE A 284 8.60 9.80 14.30
C PHE A 284 7.69 10.95 13.85
N ILE A 285 6.45 10.61 13.49
CA ILE A 285 5.40 11.55 13.14
C ILE A 285 4.51 11.78 14.36
N ARG A 286 4.64 12.96 14.96
CA ARG A 286 3.83 13.38 16.10
C ARG A 286 2.39 13.62 15.69
N ARG A 287 1.46 13.05 16.45
CA ARG A 287 0.03 13.33 16.40
C ARG A 287 -0.57 13.28 17.80
N GLU A 288 -1.86 13.60 17.91
CA GLU A 288 -2.57 13.81 19.17
C GLU A 288 -2.61 12.56 20.06
N SER A 289 -2.52 11.35 19.51
CA SER A 289 -2.47 10.13 20.32
C SER A 289 -1.22 10.01 21.18
N ALA A 290 -0.09 10.63 20.80
CA ALA A 290 1.11 10.67 21.62
C ALA A 290 1.06 11.79 22.67
N GLY A 291 -0.08 12.48 22.82
CA GLY A 291 -0.26 13.59 23.73
C GLY A 291 0.04 14.94 23.10
N ASN A 292 -0.81 15.91 23.43
CA ASN A 292 -0.70 17.29 22.99
C ASN A 292 -0.10 18.16 24.09
N GLN A 293 1.12 18.67 23.88
CA GLN A 293 1.57 19.90 24.57
C GLN A 293 1.03 21.17 23.91
N PHE A 294 0.43 21.07 22.72
CA PHE A 294 -0.10 22.22 21.96
C PHE A 294 -1.10 23.09 22.73
N PHE A 295 -1.78 22.56 23.75
CA PHE A 295 -2.70 23.32 24.58
C PHE A 295 -2.07 23.95 25.84
N GLU A 296 -0.94 23.44 26.33
CA GLU A 296 -0.35 23.90 27.60
C GLU A 296 0.90 24.78 27.40
N GLU A 297 1.77 24.51 26.43
CA GLU A 297 2.99 25.32 26.23
C GLU A 297 2.73 26.65 25.47
N LYS A 298 1.68 26.74 24.64
CA LYS A 298 1.35 27.96 23.88
C LYS A 298 0.48 28.99 24.60
N ASN A 299 0.17 28.79 25.87
CA ASN A 299 -0.43 29.85 26.71
C ASN A 299 0.61 30.69 27.43
N ALA A 300 1.90 30.36 27.29
CA ALA A 300 2.99 31.02 27.99
C ALA A 300 4.13 31.45 27.05
N GLU A 301 3.82 32.05 25.90
CA GLU A 301 4.66 33.07 25.23
C GLU A 301 4.02 33.57 23.92
N PHE A 302 3.49 34.79 23.97
CA PHE A 302 3.31 35.75 22.87
C PHE A 302 2.52 35.39 21.58
N PHE A 303 1.83 36.38 21.03
CA PHE A 303 1.18 36.35 19.72
C PHE A 303 2.16 35.87 18.62
N GLY A 304 2.00 34.65 18.11
CA GLY A 304 2.80 34.08 17.02
C GLY A 304 1.94 33.21 16.10
N LEU A 305 1.50 33.78 14.98
CA LEU A 305 0.77 33.07 13.93
C LEU A 305 1.63 31.94 13.35
N LYS A 306 1.02 30.77 13.10
CA LYS A 306 1.62 29.75 12.21
C LYS A 306 1.85 30.37 10.83
N THR A 307 2.90 29.96 10.13
CA THR A 307 3.12 30.38 8.74
C THR A 307 2.07 29.76 7.82
N VAL A 308 1.87 30.33 6.62
CA VAL A 308 1.02 29.72 5.57
C VAL A 308 1.50 28.28 5.26
N GLU A 309 2.81 28.08 5.28
CA GLU A 309 3.44 26.79 5.05
C GLU A 309 3.11 25.78 6.16
N ASP A 310 3.09 26.20 7.42
CA ASP A 310 2.67 25.34 8.53
C ASP A 310 1.21 24.89 8.37
N TYR A 311 0.31 25.81 8.02
CA TYR A 311 -1.10 25.50 7.78
C TYR A 311 -1.29 24.53 6.60
N PHE A 312 -0.51 24.71 5.53
CA PHE A 312 -0.52 23.80 4.40
C PHE A 312 0.01 22.43 4.79
N ASN A 313 1.16 22.38 5.47
CA ASN A 313 1.78 21.14 5.89
C ASN A 313 0.87 20.34 6.83
N ASP A 314 0.12 21.00 7.70
CA ASP A 314 -0.88 20.36 8.55
C ASP A 314 -2.06 19.85 7.73
N SER A 315 -2.60 20.65 6.81
CA SER A 315 -3.79 20.28 6.01
C SER A 315 -3.48 19.21 4.95
N PHE A 316 -2.25 19.16 4.45
CA PHE A 316 -1.80 18.30 3.35
C PHE A 316 -0.70 17.32 3.78
N TYR A 317 -0.65 16.95 5.06
CA TYR A 317 0.43 16.12 5.63
C TYR A 317 0.68 14.81 4.87
N ARG A 318 -0.35 14.29 4.18
CA ARG A 318 -0.30 13.07 3.35
C ARG A 318 0.61 13.20 2.13
N HIS A 319 0.76 14.40 1.61
CA HIS A 319 1.45 14.67 0.35
C HIS A 319 2.72 15.52 0.53
N ARG A 320 3.26 15.63 1.76
CA ARG A 320 4.48 16.43 2.03
C ARG A 320 5.69 15.98 1.21
N ASN A 321 5.79 14.69 0.89
CA ASN A 321 6.86 14.13 0.06
C ASN A 321 6.55 14.19 -1.45
N GLU A 322 5.37 14.69 -1.84
CA GLU A 322 4.90 14.74 -3.23
C GLU A 322 4.90 16.17 -3.79
N MET A 323 5.63 17.11 -3.19
CA MET A 323 5.68 18.51 -3.65
C MET A 323 6.28 18.69 -5.06
N GLU A 324 6.96 17.67 -5.59
CA GLU A 324 7.44 17.66 -6.98
C GLU A 324 6.34 17.25 -7.98
N ASN A 325 5.18 16.79 -7.50
CA ASN A 325 4.06 16.39 -8.33
C ASN A 325 3.29 17.62 -8.82
N VAL A 326 3.01 17.70 -10.13
CA VAL A 326 2.37 18.86 -10.77
C VAL A 326 1.05 19.28 -10.09
N PRO A 327 0.14 18.36 -9.70
CA PRO A 327 -1.08 18.72 -8.98
C PRO A 327 -0.78 19.34 -7.60
N MET A 328 0.20 18.84 -6.86
CA MET A 328 0.54 19.36 -5.54
C MET A 328 1.15 20.76 -5.59
N ILE A 329 1.93 21.06 -6.63
CA ILE A 329 2.44 22.43 -6.89
C ILE A 329 1.27 23.40 -7.10
N GLN A 330 0.30 23.02 -7.93
CA GLN A 330 -0.89 23.85 -8.21
C GLN A 330 -1.74 24.06 -6.95
N ILE A 331 -1.93 23.00 -6.15
CA ILE A 331 -2.66 23.05 -4.88
C ILE A 331 -1.96 23.98 -3.88
N TRP A 332 -0.62 23.90 -3.77
CA TRP A 332 0.17 24.79 -2.93
C TRP A 332 0.04 26.25 -3.34
N GLU A 333 0.21 26.56 -4.62
CA GLU A 333 0.08 27.93 -5.13
C GLU A 333 -1.32 28.51 -4.86
N ALA A 334 -2.36 27.72 -5.11
CA ALA A 334 -3.74 28.14 -4.89
C ALA A 334 -4.07 28.29 -3.39
N PHE A 335 -3.61 27.36 -2.54
CA PHE A 335 -3.78 27.46 -1.09
C PHE A 335 -3.07 28.69 -0.52
N ARG A 336 -1.82 28.92 -0.96
CA ARG A 336 -1.03 30.08 -0.54
C ARG A 336 -1.73 31.39 -0.92
N GLY A 337 -2.21 31.50 -2.16
CA GLY A 337 -2.94 32.68 -2.62
C GLY A 337 -4.22 32.95 -1.81
N LEU A 338 -4.97 31.89 -1.45
CA LEU A 338 -6.13 32.00 -0.58
C LEU A 338 -5.75 32.44 0.84
N ALA A 339 -4.74 31.81 1.44
CA ALA A 339 -4.30 32.10 2.80
C ALA A 339 -3.79 33.53 2.95
N GLU A 340 -2.95 34.01 2.02
CA GLU A 340 -2.41 35.38 2.03
C GLU A 340 -3.53 36.43 1.98
N LYS A 341 -4.55 36.22 1.14
CA LYS A 341 -5.70 37.13 1.06
C LYS A 341 -6.58 37.08 2.31
N LEU A 342 -6.78 35.89 2.87
CA LEU A 342 -7.52 35.74 4.13
C LEU A 342 -6.83 36.46 5.28
N PHE A 343 -5.51 36.34 5.42
CA PHE A 343 -4.76 37.07 6.46
C PHE A 343 -4.87 38.59 6.30
N CYS A 344 -5.03 39.08 5.07
CA CYS A 344 -5.14 40.52 4.77
C CYS A 344 -6.56 41.10 4.89
N VAL A 345 -7.59 40.30 5.17
CA VAL A 345 -8.99 40.78 5.19
C VAL A 345 -9.31 41.66 6.41
N VAL A 346 -8.49 41.56 7.47
CA VAL A 346 -8.55 42.45 8.63
C VAL A 346 -7.27 43.27 8.65
N LYS A 347 -7.39 44.60 8.58
CA LYS A 347 -6.27 45.54 8.61
C LYS A 347 -6.65 46.73 9.50
N ASN A 348 -5.73 47.17 10.36
CA ASN A 348 -5.91 48.34 11.24
C ASN A 348 -7.25 48.30 12.00
N ASP A 349 -7.55 47.16 12.65
CA ASP A 349 -8.78 46.93 13.42
C ASP A 349 -10.10 47.06 12.63
N SER A 350 -10.05 46.94 11.28
CA SER A 350 -11.21 47.05 10.40
C SER A 350 -11.28 45.96 9.34
N PHE A 351 -12.51 45.53 9.02
CA PHE A 351 -12.79 44.56 7.97
C PHE A 351 -12.71 45.19 6.56
N GLN A 352 -11.91 44.60 5.69
CA GLN A 352 -11.65 45.10 4.33
C GLN A 352 -12.61 44.50 3.31
N MET A 353 -13.81 45.09 3.20
CA MET A 353 -14.86 44.59 2.29
C MET A 353 -14.42 44.55 0.81
N ALA A 354 -13.50 45.42 0.41
CA ALA A 354 -12.96 45.46 -0.97
C ALA A 354 -12.16 44.20 -1.35
N GLU A 355 -11.60 43.48 -0.38
CA GLU A 355 -10.77 42.28 -0.60
C GLU A 355 -11.63 41.00 -0.79
N VAL A 356 -12.91 41.05 -0.40
CA VAL A 356 -13.82 39.89 -0.40
C VAL A 356 -13.98 39.24 -1.79
N PRO A 357 -14.14 39.98 -2.91
CA PRO A 357 -14.21 39.37 -4.24
C PRO A 357 -12.96 38.57 -4.59
N GLU A 358 -11.78 39.10 -4.27
CA GLU A 358 -10.50 38.44 -4.55
C GLU A 358 -10.29 37.18 -3.68
N ILE A 359 -10.78 37.20 -2.43
CA ILE A 359 -10.79 36.00 -1.57
C ILE A 359 -11.67 34.92 -2.18
N PHE A 360 -12.84 35.26 -2.72
CA PHE A 360 -13.70 34.27 -3.37
C PHE A 360 -13.14 33.75 -4.70
N GLU A 361 -12.39 34.56 -5.43
CA GLU A 361 -11.65 34.12 -6.61
C GLU A 361 -10.55 33.12 -6.21
N ALA A 362 -9.71 33.47 -5.22
CA ALA A 362 -8.67 32.58 -4.71
C ALA A 362 -9.23 31.29 -4.11
N LEU A 363 -10.38 31.36 -3.42
CA LEU A 363 -11.07 30.16 -2.95
C LEU A 363 -11.52 29.29 -4.12
N THR A 364 -12.02 29.89 -5.20
CA THR A 364 -12.44 29.12 -6.38
C THR A 364 -11.24 28.46 -7.05
N GLN A 365 -10.12 29.17 -7.19
CA GLN A 365 -8.86 28.58 -7.69
C GLN A 365 -8.37 27.40 -6.83
N PHE A 366 -8.46 27.52 -5.51
CA PHE A 366 -8.11 26.44 -4.59
C PHE A 366 -9.03 25.21 -4.74
N LEU A 367 -10.34 25.44 -4.90
CA LEU A 367 -11.31 24.37 -5.10
C LEU A 367 -11.13 23.70 -6.48
N ASP A 368 -10.85 24.48 -7.53
CA ASP A 368 -10.62 23.99 -8.90
C ASP A 368 -9.28 23.25 -9.06
N ALA A 369 -8.31 23.53 -8.19
CA ALA A 369 -7.05 22.78 -8.11
C ALA A 369 -7.21 21.43 -7.37
N ASP A 370 -8.43 20.96 -7.12
CA ASP A 370 -8.75 19.77 -6.33
C ASP A 370 -8.25 19.83 -4.87
N GLY A 371 -8.03 21.02 -4.31
CA GLY A 371 -7.48 21.16 -2.95
C GLY A 371 -8.25 20.39 -1.87
N ILE A 372 -9.57 20.23 -2.03
CA ILE A 372 -10.41 19.43 -1.13
C ILE A 372 -10.16 17.92 -1.25
N ALA A 373 -9.87 17.42 -2.45
CA ALA A 373 -9.63 16.01 -2.67
C ALA A 373 -8.34 15.52 -1.98
N TYR A 374 -7.34 16.41 -1.87
CA TYR A 374 -6.03 16.10 -1.27
C TYR A 374 -5.91 16.51 0.21
N ALA A 375 -6.70 17.48 0.66
CA ALA A 375 -6.65 17.95 2.04
C ALA A 375 -7.23 16.93 3.03
N ASP A 376 -6.70 16.93 4.24
CA ASP A 376 -7.47 16.51 5.40
C ASP A 376 -8.50 17.59 5.73
N LEU A 377 -9.75 17.36 5.31
CA LEU A 377 -10.81 18.33 5.48
C LEU A 377 -11.03 18.72 6.95
N SER A 378 -10.82 17.80 7.90
CA SER A 378 -11.01 18.10 9.32
C SER A 378 -9.95 19.06 9.85
N ILE A 379 -8.70 18.86 9.43
CA ILE A 379 -7.57 19.72 9.80
C ILE A 379 -7.71 21.07 9.08
N LEU A 380 -7.99 21.05 7.78
CA LEU A 380 -8.17 22.25 6.96
C LEU A 380 -9.26 23.18 7.55
N LEU A 381 -10.42 22.62 7.93
CA LEU A 381 -11.50 23.39 8.57
C LEU A 381 -11.07 23.92 9.94
N SER A 382 -10.31 23.14 10.71
CA SER A 382 -9.77 23.60 12.00
C SER A 382 -8.78 24.75 11.83
N CYS A 383 -7.98 24.75 10.76
CA CYS A 383 -7.08 25.85 10.40
C CYS A 383 -7.88 27.13 10.07
N PHE A 384 -8.92 27.03 9.23
CA PHE A 384 -9.80 28.18 8.95
C PHE A 384 -10.46 28.72 10.22
N GLU A 385 -10.93 27.86 11.13
CA GLU A 385 -11.56 28.25 12.39
C GLU A 385 -10.56 28.97 13.32
N GLU A 386 -9.29 28.54 13.33
CA GLU A 386 -8.23 29.21 14.07
C GLU A 386 -8.01 30.65 13.56
N VAL A 387 -7.87 30.83 12.24
CA VAL A 387 -7.69 32.16 11.62
C VAL A 387 -8.90 33.05 11.87
N TYR A 388 -10.12 32.53 11.70
CA TYR A 388 -11.36 33.24 12.02
C TYR A 388 -11.37 33.75 13.46
N ARG A 389 -11.01 32.89 14.42
CA ARG A 389 -10.99 33.24 15.85
C ARG A 389 -10.00 34.35 16.17
N ILE A 390 -8.85 34.37 15.49
CA ILE A 390 -7.84 35.42 15.66
C ILE A 390 -8.36 36.76 15.12
N GLN A 391 -8.82 36.77 13.87
CA GLN A 391 -9.34 37.97 13.20
C GLN A 391 -10.56 38.56 13.93
N LYS A 392 -11.45 37.71 14.44
CA LYS A 392 -12.61 38.14 15.22
C LYS A 392 -12.23 38.86 16.51
N LYS A 393 -11.10 38.51 17.13
CA LYS A 393 -10.60 39.18 18.35
C LYS A 393 -10.03 40.57 18.05
N GLU A 394 -9.43 40.75 16.88
CA GLU A 394 -8.84 42.03 16.44
C GLU A 394 -9.91 43.07 16.09
N LEU A 395 -11.09 42.63 15.62
CA LEU A 395 -12.19 43.54 15.27
C LEU A 395 -12.96 44.01 16.52
N PRO A 396 -13.06 45.33 16.80
CA PRO A 396 -13.82 45.85 17.94
C PRO A 396 -15.33 46.02 17.64
N GLY A 397 -15.70 46.24 16.38
CA GLY A 397 -17.08 46.54 15.94
C GLY A 397 -17.96 45.31 15.69
N ILE A 398 -19.25 45.42 15.99
CA ILE A 398 -20.24 44.35 15.74
C ILE A 398 -20.46 44.14 14.23
N GLU A 399 -20.50 45.22 13.45
CA GLU A 399 -20.72 45.17 11.99
C GLU A 399 -19.57 44.45 11.27
N ASP A 400 -18.32 44.84 11.55
CA ASP A 400 -17.14 44.19 10.97
C ASP A 400 -17.04 42.71 11.35
N ARG A 401 -17.38 42.36 12.61
CA ARG A 401 -17.46 40.95 13.04
C ARG A 401 -18.54 40.16 12.30
N TYR A 402 -19.65 40.81 11.95
CA TYR A 402 -20.73 40.19 11.19
C TYR A 402 -20.32 39.94 9.73
N GLU A 403 -19.67 40.91 9.07
CA GLU A 403 -19.16 40.70 7.71
C GLU A 403 -18.04 39.64 7.66
N LEU A 404 -17.15 39.61 8.66
CA LEU A 404 -16.17 38.53 8.82
C LEU A 404 -16.86 37.17 8.98
N GLN A 405 -17.87 37.07 9.85
CA GLN A 405 -18.62 35.82 10.03
C GLN A 405 -19.30 35.36 8.73
N LYS A 406 -19.88 36.30 7.98
CA LYS A 406 -20.54 36.03 6.69
C LYS A 406 -19.55 35.55 5.62
N LEU A 407 -18.34 36.10 5.60
CA LEU A 407 -17.25 35.63 4.75
C LEU A 407 -16.93 34.17 5.04
N TYR A 408 -16.59 33.83 6.29
CA TYR A 408 -16.24 32.46 6.68
C TYR A 408 -17.40 31.47 6.50
N PHE A 409 -18.63 31.88 6.82
CA PHE A 409 -19.82 31.07 6.54
C PHE A 409 -19.94 30.73 5.04
N THR A 410 -19.63 31.69 4.17
CA THR A 410 -19.66 31.48 2.72
C THR A 410 -18.54 30.56 2.25
N ILE A 411 -17.34 30.69 2.82
CA ILE A 411 -16.19 29.80 2.58
C ILE A 411 -16.57 28.36 2.96
N TYR A 412 -17.05 28.13 4.18
CA TYR A 412 -17.46 26.81 4.64
C TYR A 412 -18.57 26.21 3.77
N ARG A 413 -19.57 27.01 3.38
CA ARG A 413 -20.64 26.55 2.49
C ARG A 413 -20.09 26.10 1.13
N LYS A 414 -19.16 26.85 0.54
CA LYS A 414 -18.52 26.46 -0.73
C LYS A 414 -17.70 25.18 -0.59
N ILE A 415 -16.90 25.06 0.47
CA ILE A 415 -16.12 23.85 0.77
C ILE A 415 -17.04 22.63 0.91
N LEU A 416 -18.15 22.75 1.65
CA LEU A 416 -19.13 21.68 1.81
C LEU A 416 -19.79 21.29 0.48
N GLN A 417 -20.17 22.27 -0.35
CA GLN A 417 -20.74 22.01 -1.68
C GLN A 417 -19.77 21.28 -2.61
N THR A 418 -18.49 21.68 -2.61
CA THR A 418 -17.45 20.97 -3.38
C THR A 418 -17.25 19.56 -2.84
N THR A 419 -17.20 19.39 -1.51
CA THR A 419 -17.05 18.07 -0.87
C THR A 419 -18.20 17.13 -1.26
N ASP A 420 -19.44 17.62 -1.23
CA ASP A 420 -20.63 16.84 -1.63
C ASP A 420 -20.57 16.45 -3.12
N THR A 421 -20.12 17.37 -3.97
CA THR A 421 -19.91 17.12 -5.40
C THR A 421 -18.85 16.03 -5.63
N GLU A 422 -17.73 16.09 -4.91
CA GLU A 422 -16.67 15.08 -4.99
C GLU A 422 -17.14 13.71 -4.49
N LEU A 423 -17.88 13.66 -3.37
CA LEU A 423 -18.50 12.43 -2.89
C LEU A 423 -19.49 11.85 -3.92
N GLY A 424 -20.27 12.70 -4.59
CA GLY A 424 -21.14 12.31 -5.69
C GLY A 424 -20.36 11.66 -6.84
N LYS A 425 -19.29 12.30 -7.32
CA LYS A 425 -18.39 11.74 -8.36
C LYS A 425 -17.77 10.41 -7.94
N MET A 426 -17.30 10.29 -6.69
CA MET A 426 -16.75 9.04 -6.16
C MET A 426 -17.79 7.93 -6.14
N SER A 427 -19.03 8.24 -5.76
CA SER A 427 -20.14 7.28 -5.77
C SER A 427 -20.47 6.81 -7.20
N GLU A 428 -20.58 7.73 -8.16
CA GLU A 428 -20.81 7.38 -9.57
C GLU A 428 -19.68 6.52 -10.15
N ASN A 429 -18.42 6.85 -9.84
CA ASN A 429 -17.28 6.05 -10.29
C ASN A 429 -17.33 4.64 -9.69
N LYS A 430 -17.65 4.51 -8.40
CA LYS A 430 -17.81 3.21 -7.75
C LYS A 430 -18.97 2.40 -8.36
N GLU A 431 -20.05 3.04 -8.78
CA GLU A 431 -21.14 2.37 -9.50
C GLU A 431 -20.70 1.87 -10.88
N LYS A 432 -19.96 2.69 -11.63
CA LYS A 432 -19.37 2.29 -12.93
C LYS A 432 -18.41 1.12 -12.78
N GLU A 433 -17.53 1.16 -11.77
CA GLU A 433 -16.61 0.06 -11.43
C GLU A 433 -17.39 -1.22 -11.09
N ASN A 434 -18.41 -1.13 -10.23
CA ASN A 434 -19.26 -2.26 -9.88
C ASN A 434 -20.00 -2.84 -11.10
N TYR A 435 -20.47 -1.99 -12.01
CA TYR A 435 -21.10 -2.45 -13.25
C TYR A 435 -20.10 -3.18 -14.16
N ALA A 436 -18.91 -2.62 -14.35
CA ALA A 436 -17.84 -3.24 -15.13
C ALA A 436 -17.42 -4.59 -14.53
N MET A 437 -17.30 -4.67 -13.20
CA MET A 437 -17.03 -5.92 -12.48
C MET A 437 -18.10 -6.98 -12.74
N LYS A 438 -19.39 -6.61 -12.71
CA LYS A 438 -20.50 -7.53 -13.02
C LYS A 438 -20.45 -8.03 -14.47
N MET A 439 -20.15 -7.16 -15.42
CA MET A 439 -19.98 -7.54 -16.83
C MET A 439 -18.78 -8.47 -17.01
N PHE A 440 -17.66 -8.18 -16.34
CA PHE A 440 -16.49 -9.04 -16.35
C PHE A 440 -16.79 -10.44 -15.82
N ILE A 441 -17.48 -10.57 -14.67
CA ILE A 441 -17.88 -11.88 -14.13
C ILE A 441 -18.77 -12.63 -15.13
N ARG A 442 -19.78 -11.96 -15.70
CA ARG A 442 -20.69 -12.55 -16.67
C ARG A 442 -19.92 -13.10 -17.87
N ASP A 443 -19.05 -12.28 -18.46
CA ASP A 443 -18.36 -12.61 -19.71
C ASP A 443 -17.24 -13.63 -19.48
N ALA A 444 -16.58 -13.61 -18.31
CA ALA A 444 -15.58 -14.58 -17.89
C ALA A 444 -16.18 -15.96 -17.54
N LEU A 445 -17.50 -16.12 -17.44
CA LEU A 445 -18.16 -17.39 -17.14
C LEU A 445 -19.17 -17.84 -18.20
N SER A 446 -19.44 -17.00 -19.20
CA SER A 446 -20.40 -17.30 -20.29
C SER A 446 -19.73 -18.05 -21.44
N PHE A 447 -19.26 -19.28 -21.18
CA PHE A 447 -18.63 -20.12 -22.20
C PHE A 447 -19.62 -21.13 -22.79
N GLU A 448 -19.84 -21.06 -24.10
CA GLU A 448 -20.65 -22.05 -24.81
C GLU A 448 -19.89 -23.36 -25.10
N LYS A 449 -18.55 -23.29 -25.21
CA LYS A 449 -17.67 -24.42 -25.57
C LYS A 449 -16.31 -24.34 -24.85
N GLY A 450 -15.66 -25.49 -24.68
CA GLY A 450 -14.32 -25.61 -24.11
C GLY A 450 -13.23 -25.42 -25.17
N ASN A 451 -13.19 -24.30 -25.89
CA ASN A 451 -12.15 -24.08 -26.92
C ASN A 451 -11.25 -22.88 -26.58
N ASP A 452 -10.22 -22.66 -27.39
CA ASP A 452 -9.23 -21.61 -27.10
C ASP A 452 -9.79 -20.18 -27.29
N LEU A 453 -10.95 -20.01 -27.94
CA LEU A 453 -11.68 -18.72 -27.98
C LEU A 453 -12.17 -18.31 -26.58
N SER A 454 -12.43 -19.26 -25.70
CA SER A 454 -12.88 -18.98 -24.33
C SER A 454 -11.82 -18.23 -23.52
N TYR A 455 -10.52 -18.46 -23.78
CA TYR A 455 -9.45 -17.67 -23.12
C TYR A 455 -9.35 -16.23 -23.66
N ALA A 456 -9.75 -15.98 -24.91
CA ALA A 456 -9.85 -14.62 -25.42
C ALA A 456 -10.96 -13.85 -24.68
N SER A 457 -12.14 -14.46 -24.50
CA SER A 457 -13.23 -13.86 -23.72
C SER A 457 -12.83 -13.49 -22.29
N MET A 458 -11.95 -14.29 -21.65
CA MET A 458 -11.44 -13.99 -20.29
C MET A 458 -10.70 -12.65 -20.19
N ILE A 459 -10.10 -12.18 -21.29
CA ILE A 459 -9.27 -10.96 -21.29
C ILE A 459 -9.86 -9.82 -22.12
N SER A 460 -11.08 -9.98 -22.65
CA SER A 460 -11.75 -8.98 -23.48
C SER A 460 -12.16 -7.72 -22.72
N ASN A 461 -12.47 -7.84 -21.44
CA ASN A 461 -13.04 -6.74 -20.64
C ASN A 461 -12.15 -6.39 -19.44
N LEU A 462 -10.87 -6.15 -19.69
CA LEU A 462 -9.90 -5.73 -18.66
C LEU A 462 -9.64 -4.21 -18.64
N GLU A 463 -10.27 -3.44 -19.55
CA GLU A 463 -10.07 -1.99 -19.67
C GLU A 463 -10.48 -1.21 -18.41
N TRP A 464 -11.49 -1.68 -17.67
CA TRP A 464 -11.91 -1.06 -16.40
C TRP A 464 -10.84 -1.15 -15.30
N LEU A 465 -9.91 -2.11 -15.43
CA LEU A 465 -8.70 -2.20 -14.59
C LEU A 465 -7.53 -1.40 -15.17
N GLY A 466 -7.72 -0.66 -16.26
CA GLY A 466 -6.66 0.03 -17.00
C GLY A 466 -5.70 -0.92 -17.73
N ILE A 467 -6.02 -2.22 -17.82
CA ILE A 467 -5.14 -3.21 -18.45
C ILE A 467 -5.32 -3.14 -19.97
N LYS A 468 -4.27 -2.75 -20.68
CA LYS A 468 -4.24 -2.69 -22.16
C LYS A 468 -3.52 -3.87 -22.78
N ASN A 469 -2.67 -4.55 -22.00
CA ASN A 469 -1.85 -5.66 -22.43
C ASN A 469 -1.98 -6.81 -21.41
N ALA A 470 -2.31 -8.00 -21.91
CA ALA A 470 -2.41 -9.21 -21.11
C ALA A 470 -2.07 -10.46 -21.93
N CYS A 471 -1.70 -11.55 -21.26
CA CYS A 471 -1.46 -12.86 -21.83
C CYS A 471 -2.03 -13.93 -20.90
N ILE A 472 -2.64 -14.96 -21.48
CA ILE A 472 -3.04 -16.18 -20.76
C ILE A 472 -2.18 -17.33 -21.20
N TYR A 473 -1.49 -17.93 -20.23
CA TYR A 473 -0.76 -19.17 -20.42
C TYR A 473 -1.48 -20.31 -19.71
N THR A 474 -1.51 -21.48 -20.33
CA THR A 474 -1.94 -22.73 -19.68
C THR A 474 -0.80 -23.73 -19.66
N PHE A 475 -0.92 -24.75 -18.81
CA PHE A 475 -0.08 -25.94 -18.89
C PHE A 475 -0.61 -26.92 -19.94
N ALA A 476 0.17 -27.96 -20.26
CA ALA A 476 -0.30 -29.06 -21.10
C ALA A 476 -1.51 -29.76 -20.47
N GLU A 477 -1.40 -30.02 -19.17
CA GLU A 477 -2.47 -30.50 -18.30
C GLU A 477 -2.39 -29.71 -16.98
N PRO A 478 -3.52 -29.45 -16.30
CA PRO A 478 -3.52 -28.79 -14.99
C PRO A 478 -2.66 -29.56 -13.99
N MET A 479 -1.94 -28.84 -13.14
CA MET A 479 -0.99 -29.42 -12.19
C MET A 479 -1.52 -29.31 -10.76
N MET A 480 -1.41 -30.40 -10.02
CA MET A 480 -1.71 -30.42 -8.59
C MET A 480 -0.51 -29.90 -7.78
N HIS A 481 -0.77 -29.11 -6.76
CA HIS A 481 0.21 -28.57 -5.82
C HIS A 481 -0.41 -28.52 -4.44
N LEU A 482 0.17 -29.25 -3.48
CA LEU A 482 -0.34 -29.33 -2.12
C LEU A 482 0.36 -28.33 -1.20
N SER A 483 -0.31 -27.98 -0.10
CA SER A 483 0.27 -27.11 0.91
C SER A 483 1.53 -27.74 1.52
N GLY A 484 2.55 -26.92 1.74
CA GLY A 484 3.87 -27.34 2.25
C GLY A 484 4.83 -27.88 1.17
N GLU A 485 4.35 -28.19 -0.03
CA GLU A 485 5.19 -28.61 -1.14
C GLU A 485 5.81 -27.42 -1.89
N TYR A 486 6.82 -27.71 -2.71
CA TYR A 486 7.35 -26.74 -3.66
C TYR A 486 6.76 -26.99 -5.03
N PHE A 487 6.08 -25.99 -5.59
CA PHE A 487 5.62 -26.06 -6.96
C PHE A 487 6.80 -26.04 -7.94
N LYS A 488 6.90 -27.08 -8.78
CA LYS A 488 7.86 -27.15 -9.89
C LYS A 488 7.18 -26.67 -11.17
N ALA A 489 7.56 -25.49 -11.65
CA ALA A 489 7.09 -24.98 -12.94
C ALA A 489 7.36 -25.99 -14.07
N PRO A 490 6.42 -26.16 -15.02
CA PRO A 490 6.68 -26.94 -16.22
C PRO A 490 7.71 -26.25 -17.10
N GLU A 491 8.48 -27.03 -17.86
CA GLU A 491 9.49 -26.50 -18.80
C GLU A 491 8.84 -25.74 -19.97
N GLU A 492 7.57 -26.01 -20.23
CA GLU A 492 6.82 -25.50 -21.37
C GLU A 492 5.42 -25.06 -20.94
N LEU A 493 4.98 -23.91 -21.47
CA LEU A 493 3.66 -23.35 -21.32
C LEU A 493 3.01 -23.13 -22.69
N TYR A 494 1.70 -22.88 -22.70
CA TYR A 494 0.93 -22.67 -23.92
C TYR A 494 0.23 -21.32 -23.87
N LEU A 495 0.70 -20.37 -24.66
CA LEU A 495 0.07 -19.05 -24.79
C LEU A 495 -1.25 -19.21 -25.55
N LYS A 496 -2.38 -18.95 -24.89
CA LYS A 496 -3.72 -19.16 -25.45
C LYS A 496 -4.31 -17.91 -26.08
N ALA A 497 -4.20 -16.80 -25.38
CA ALA A 497 -4.77 -15.53 -25.79
C ALA A 497 -3.87 -14.38 -25.37
N VAL A 498 -3.89 -13.31 -26.19
CA VAL A 498 -3.19 -12.06 -25.92
C VAL A 498 -4.16 -10.90 -26.05
N LEU A 499 -4.03 -9.94 -25.15
CA LEU A 499 -4.58 -8.60 -25.27
C LEU A 499 -3.40 -7.68 -25.58
N ARG A 500 -3.50 -6.88 -26.65
CA ARG A 500 -2.47 -5.94 -27.08
C ARG A 500 -3.11 -4.61 -27.44
N ASN A 501 -2.75 -3.56 -26.72
CA ASN A 501 -3.31 -2.23 -26.89
C ASN A 501 -4.86 -2.24 -26.98
N GLY A 502 -5.51 -3.02 -26.12
CA GLY A 502 -6.97 -3.17 -26.06
C GLY A 502 -7.57 -4.16 -27.08
N LYS A 503 -6.77 -4.76 -27.97
CA LYS A 503 -7.25 -5.75 -28.95
C LYS A 503 -6.93 -7.17 -28.52
N VAL A 504 -7.94 -8.04 -28.54
CA VAL A 504 -7.80 -9.44 -28.16
C VAL A 504 -7.52 -10.31 -29.38
N GLU A 505 -6.56 -11.21 -29.26
CA GLU A 505 -6.23 -12.20 -30.27
C GLU A 505 -6.09 -13.59 -29.64
N THR A 506 -6.59 -14.61 -30.33
CA THR A 506 -6.33 -16.01 -29.98
C THR A 506 -5.08 -16.51 -30.71
N ILE A 507 -4.31 -17.35 -30.03
CA ILE A 507 -3.07 -17.87 -30.59
C ILE A 507 -3.33 -19.23 -31.23
N PRO A 508 -2.98 -19.46 -32.52
CA PRO A 508 -3.15 -20.75 -33.17
C PRO A 508 -2.33 -21.87 -32.50
N ALA A 509 -2.92 -23.05 -32.34
CA ALA A 509 -2.33 -24.19 -31.62
C ALA A 509 -0.87 -24.50 -32.00
N ILE A 510 -0.52 -24.39 -33.28
CA ILE A 510 0.82 -24.69 -33.81
C ILE A 510 1.92 -23.76 -33.26
N VAL A 511 1.58 -22.57 -32.77
CA VAL A 511 2.55 -21.60 -32.23
C VAL A 511 2.37 -21.32 -30.73
N GLN A 512 1.43 -21.96 -30.03
CA GLN A 512 1.16 -21.66 -28.60
C GLN A 512 2.32 -22.05 -27.68
N LYS A 513 3.05 -23.11 -28.04
CA LYS A 513 4.12 -23.69 -27.23
C LYS A 513 5.19 -22.65 -26.92
N THR A 514 5.50 -22.47 -25.64
CA THR A 514 6.39 -21.44 -25.10
C THR A 514 7.33 -22.06 -24.07
N PRO A 515 8.64 -22.12 -24.32
CA PRO A 515 9.62 -22.52 -23.31
C PRO A 515 9.60 -21.56 -22.12
N LEU A 516 9.74 -22.08 -20.90
CA LEU A 516 9.79 -21.29 -19.66
C LEU A 516 10.86 -20.18 -19.70
N SER A 517 12.01 -20.47 -20.30
CA SER A 517 13.11 -19.51 -20.52
C SER A 517 12.71 -18.30 -21.36
N SER A 518 11.65 -18.41 -22.17
CA SER A 518 11.15 -17.34 -23.04
C SER A 518 9.87 -16.69 -22.54
N LEU A 519 9.31 -17.14 -21.41
CA LEU A 519 8.00 -16.73 -20.89
C LEU A 519 7.84 -15.20 -20.88
N PHE A 520 8.68 -14.49 -20.12
CA PHE A 520 8.55 -13.04 -19.98
C PHE A 520 8.91 -12.30 -21.26
N ARG A 521 9.97 -12.72 -21.96
CA ARG A 521 10.34 -12.13 -23.27
C ARG A 521 9.18 -12.21 -24.26
N ARG A 522 8.45 -13.33 -24.30
CA ARG A 522 7.29 -13.52 -25.18
C ARG A 522 6.10 -12.67 -24.74
N SER A 523 5.83 -12.62 -23.43
CA SER A 523 4.74 -11.81 -22.87
C SER A 523 4.89 -10.31 -23.13
N LEU A 524 6.13 -9.81 -23.17
CA LEU A 524 6.48 -8.41 -23.41
C LEU A 524 6.47 -7.99 -24.89
N GLN A 525 6.24 -8.92 -25.84
CA GLN A 525 6.19 -8.57 -27.26
C GLN A 525 4.97 -7.70 -27.57
N GLY A 526 5.16 -6.56 -28.24
CA GLY A 526 4.08 -5.65 -28.64
C GLY A 526 3.54 -4.77 -27.51
N THR A 527 4.31 -4.60 -26.42
CA THR A 527 3.98 -3.72 -25.30
C THR A 527 4.93 -2.52 -25.25
N GLU A 528 5.33 -1.99 -26.41
CA GLU A 528 6.25 -0.86 -26.49
C GLU A 528 5.69 0.36 -25.73
N GLY A 529 6.50 0.94 -24.83
CA GLY A 529 6.11 2.07 -23.98
C GLY A 529 5.56 1.69 -22.60
N GLU A 530 5.26 0.42 -22.36
CA GLU A 530 4.87 -0.08 -21.04
C GLU A 530 6.07 -0.69 -20.33
N THR A 531 6.18 -0.45 -19.01
CA THR A 531 7.36 -0.83 -18.23
C THR A 531 7.03 -1.78 -17.09
N THR A 532 5.76 -1.87 -16.68
CA THR A 532 5.35 -2.51 -15.42
C THR A 532 4.22 -3.51 -15.60
N PHE A 533 4.43 -4.73 -15.12
CA PHE A 533 3.54 -5.86 -15.33
C PHE A 533 3.36 -6.68 -14.05
N MET A 534 2.27 -7.43 -13.98
CA MET A 534 2.01 -8.44 -12.97
C MET A 534 2.02 -9.83 -13.63
N CYS A 535 2.57 -10.82 -12.95
CA CYS A 535 2.42 -12.23 -13.31
C CYS A 535 1.89 -13.02 -12.11
N ALA A 536 0.75 -13.69 -12.28
CA ALA A 536 0.09 -14.43 -11.21
C ALA A 536 -0.40 -15.81 -11.68
N PRO A 537 -0.40 -16.82 -10.79
CA PRO A 537 -0.95 -18.14 -11.10
C PRO A 537 -2.48 -18.11 -11.19
N LEU A 538 -3.01 -18.96 -12.06
CA LEU A 538 -4.44 -19.23 -12.17
C LEU A 538 -4.75 -20.58 -11.52
N PHE A 539 -5.46 -20.60 -10.40
CA PHE A 539 -5.64 -21.81 -9.58
C PHE A 539 -7.03 -21.93 -8.93
N SER A 540 -7.46 -23.16 -8.68
CA SER A 540 -8.64 -23.46 -7.87
C SER A 540 -8.32 -24.64 -6.98
N ASN A 541 -8.46 -24.45 -5.67
CA ASN A 541 -8.07 -25.42 -4.66
C ASN A 541 -6.59 -25.84 -4.83
N GLU A 542 -6.31 -27.14 -4.94
CA GLU A 542 -4.97 -27.69 -5.14
C GLU A 542 -4.51 -27.68 -6.61
N ILE A 543 -5.32 -27.18 -7.55
CA ILE A 543 -5.03 -27.28 -8.99
C ILE A 543 -4.65 -25.92 -9.57
N ILE A 544 -3.49 -25.87 -10.23
CA ILE A 544 -3.00 -24.74 -11.00
C ILE A 544 -3.22 -25.02 -12.49
N TYR A 545 -3.89 -24.10 -13.18
CA TYR A 545 -4.26 -24.20 -14.59
C TYR A 545 -3.27 -23.49 -15.51
N GLY A 546 -2.54 -22.50 -15.00
CA GLY A 546 -1.64 -21.69 -15.79
C GLY A 546 -1.30 -20.35 -15.14
N LEU A 547 -1.06 -19.33 -15.96
CA LEU A 547 -0.66 -17.99 -15.53
C LEU A 547 -1.45 -16.91 -16.27
N VAL A 548 -1.69 -15.80 -15.59
CA VAL A 548 -1.98 -14.51 -16.21
C VAL A 548 -0.76 -13.61 -16.13
N PHE A 549 -0.48 -12.91 -17.22
CA PHE A 549 0.49 -11.82 -17.27
C PHE A 549 -0.24 -10.58 -17.78
N CYS A 550 -0.18 -9.44 -17.09
CA CYS A 550 -0.89 -8.22 -17.52
C CYS A 550 -0.19 -6.94 -17.06
N ASN A 551 -0.61 -5.78 -17.56
CA ASN A 551 -0.15 -4.50 -17.02
C ASN A 551 -0.45 -4.39 -15.52
N LEU A 552 0.49 -3.80 -14.77
CA LEU A 552 0.27 -3.44 -13.37
C LEU A 552 -0.20 -1.99 -13.28
N THR A 553 -1.43 -1.78 -12.79
CA THR A 553 -2.09 -0.47 -12.71
C THR A 553 -2.59 -0.19 -11.29
N GLU A 554 -3.01 1.06 -11.03
CA GLU A 554 -3.68 1.44 -9.77
C GLU A 554 -4.88 0.55 -9.45
N GLN A 555 -5.70 0.25 -10.46
CA GLN A 555 -6.88 -0.59 -10.27
C GLN A 555 -6.53 -2.06 -9.99
N VAL A 556 -5.38 -2.54 -10.48
CA VAL A 556 -4.87 -3.88 -10.13
C VAL A 556 -4.43 -3.95 -8.66
N PHE A 557 -3.88 -2.89 -8.08
CA PHE A 557 -3.59 -2.86 -6.64
C PHE A 557 -4.85 -2.87 -5.76
N LEU A 558 -6.01 -2.50 -6.32
CA LEU A 558 -7.29 -2.49 -5.60
C LEU A 558 -8.12 -3.75 -5.84
N ASN A 559 -7.95 -4.41 -7.00
CA ASN A 559 -8.82 -5.49 -7.45
C ASN A 559 -8.06 -6.72 -7.96
N GLY A 560 -6.74 -6.78 -7.80
CA GLY A 560 -5.88 -7.80 -8.40
C GLY A 560 -6.19 -9.23 -7.95
N GLU A 561 -6.47 -9.44 -6.66
CA GLU A 561 -6.85 -10.76 -6.14
C GLU A 561 -8.22 -11.19 -6.65
N PHE A 562 -9.17 -10.24 -6.73
CA PHE A 562 -10.46 -10.49 -7.37
C PHE A 562 -10.29 -10.93 -8.83
N LEU A 563 -9.47 -10.20 -9.61
CA LEU A 563 -9.14 -10.57 -10.99
C LEU A 563 -8.60 -12.00 -11.08
N ILE A 564 -7.59 -12.32 -10.26
CA ILE A 564 -6.95 -13.64 -10.25
C ILE A 564 -7.96 -14.74 -9.90
N ASN A 565 -8.82 -14.53 -8.89
CA ASN A 565 -9.83 -15.51 -8.48
C ASN A 565 -10.89 -15.76 -9.58
N GLN A 566 -11.37 -14.72 -10.24
CA GLN A 566 -12.34 -14.86 -11.33
C GLN A 566 -11.71 -15.54 -12.56
N MET A 567 -10.50 -15.14 -12.94
CA MET A 567 -9.80 -15.75 -14.07
C MET A 567 -9.45 -17.22 -13.80
N SER A 568 -9.16 -17.56 -12.54
CA SER A 568 -8.92 -18.94 -12.15
C SER A 568 -10.18 -19.80 -12.23
N SER A 569 -11.32 -19.25 -11.81
CA SER A 569 -12.63 -19.90 -11.94
C SER A 569 -12.99 -20.14 -13.41
N ALA A 570 -12.72 -19.16 -14.27
CA ALA A 570 -12.88 -19.28 -15.71
C ALA A 570 -11.98 -20.37 -16.31
N ALA A 571 -10.69 -20.38 -15.94
CA ALA A 571 -9.73 -21.40 -16.40
C ALA A 571 -10.15 -22.82 -16.00
N LYS A 572 -10.66 -23.01 -14.77
CA LYS A 572 -11.26 -24.27 -14.31
C LYS A 572 -12.46 -24.68 -15.17
N MET A 573 -13.39 -23.76 -15.42
CA MET A 573 -14.59 -24.03 -16.21
C MET A 573 -14.25 -24.45 -17.65
N ILE A 574 -13.33 -23.73 -18.30
CA ILE A 574 -12.85 -24.07 -19.64
C ILE A 574 -12.22 -25.47 -19.66
N THR A 575 -11.43 -25.81 -18.63
CA THR A 575 -10.81 -27.13 -18.49
C THR A 575 -11.85 -28.24 -18.33
N LEU A 576 -12.87 -28.03 -17.51
CA LEU A 576 -13.98 -28.98 -17.33
C LEU A 576 -14.79 -29.19 -18.61
N LEU A 577 -15.08 -28.11 -19.34
CA LEU A 577 -15.76 -28.18 -20.64
C LEU A 577 -14.93 -28.98 -21.67
N LYS A 578 -13.62 -28.75 -21.73
CA LYS A 578 -12.69 -29.52 -22.58
C LYS A 578 -12.72 -31.01 -22.25
N ALA A 579 -12.67 -31.36 -20.96
CA ALA A 579 -12.74 -32.75 -20.53
C ALA A 579 -14.08 -33.40 -20.90
N ASN A 580 -15.18 -32.70 -20.69
CA ASN A 580 -16.52 -33.19 -21.05
C ASN A 580 -16.68 -33.39 -22.57
N GLU A 581 -16.19 -32.46 -23.40
CA GLU A 581 -16.20 -32.60 -24.85
C GLU A 581 -15.38 -33.81 -25.33
N LYS A 582 -14.18 -34.03 -24.76
CA LYS A 582 -13.36 -35.22 -25.05
C LYS A 582 -14.12 -36.52 -24.71
N ILE A 583 -14.77 -36.56 -23.55
CA ILE A 583 -15.60 -37.69 -23.13
C ILE A 583 -16.74 -37.91 -24.13
N GLN A 584 -17.53 -36.88 -24.44
CA GLN A 584 -18.63 -37.01 -25.40
C GLN A 584 -18.17 -37.51 -26.78
N GLN A 585 -17.00 -37.06 -27.26
CA GLN A 585 -16.42 -37.54 -28.51
C GLN A 585 -16.02 -39.02 -28.43
N SER A 586 -15.41 -39.47 -27.33
CA SER A 586 -15.06 -40.88 -27.14
C SER A 586 -16.31 -41.78 -27.08
N TRP A 587 -17.38 -41.34 -26.40
CA TRP A 587 -18.65 -42.07 -26.36
C TRP A 587 -19.28 -42.18 -27.76
N ARG A 588 -19.31 -41.09 -28.54
CA ARG A 588 -19.84 -41.14 -29.92
C ARG A 588 -19.05 -42.11 -30.81
N THR A 589 -17.74 -42.16 -30.63
CA THR A 589 -16.87 -43.05 -31.41
C THR A 589 -17.04 -44.50 -30.97
N ALA A 590 -17.31 -44.75 -29.69
CA ALA A 590 -17.60 -46.08 -29.14
C ALA A 590 -18.99 -46.58 -29.56
N SER A 591 -20.02 -45.74 -29.59
CA SER A 591 -21.39 -46.11 -30.04
C SER A 591 -21.52 -46.31 -31.55
N MET A 592 -20.53 -45.88 -32.34
CA MET A 592 -20.46 -46.08 -33.79
C MET A 592 -19.68 -47.34 -34.20
N ARG A 593 -19.03 -48.02 -33.25
CA ARG A 593 -18.40 -49.33 -33.41
C ARG A 593 -19.31 -50.40 -32.84
#